data_AF-A0A3D4GWH6-F1
#
_entry.id   AF-A0A3D4GWH6-F1
#
_cell.length_a   1.000
_cell.length_b   1.000
_cell.length_c   1.000
_cell.angle_alpha   90.00
_cell.angle_beta   90.00
_cell.angle_gamma   90.00
#
_symmetry.space_group_name_H-M   'P 1'
#
loop_
_entity.id
_entity.type
_entity.pdbx_description
1 polymer ?
#
loop_
_entity_poly.entity_id
_entity_poly.type
_entity_poly.pdbx_seq_one_letter_code
_entity_poly.pdbx_strand_id
1 'polypeptide(L)' 'MITGMSWGALSYNAKVALAKGANTVGSSNTTGDGGMLKAEREESKVLIYEVLPSRYGIDVHDLQIAD' A
#
# COMPACT_ATOMS: atom_id res chain seq x y z
N MET A 1 -2.41 6.93 -10.22
CA MET A 1 -2.24 5.69 -9.43
C MET A 1 -0.76 5.38 -9.39
N ILE A 2 -0.21 5.19 -8.19
CA ILE A 2 1.10 4.56 -8.01
C ILE A 2 0.88 3.04 -7.99
N THR A 3 1.61 2.31 -8.82
CA THR A 3 1.45 0.85 -8.97
C THR A 3 1.95 0.09 -7.74
N GLY A 4 1.52 -1.17 -7.59
CA GLY A 4 1.96 -2.04 -6.50
C GLY A 4 3.47 -2.24 -6.51
N MET A 5 4.10 -1.88 -5.39
CA MET A 5 5.52 -2.17 -5.12
C MET A 5 5.62 -2.69 -3.69
N SER A 6 6.21 -3.87 -3.56
CA SER A 6 6.14 -4.70 -2.37
C SER A 6 6.84 -4.09 -1.16
N TRP A 7 6.22 -4.26 0.00
CA TRP A 7 6.96 -4.19 1.26
C TRP A 7 8.02 -5.30 1.30
N GLY A 8 9.27 -4.93 1.58
CA GLY A 8 10.44 -5.82 1.46
C GLY A 8 11.25 -5.61 0.18
N ALA A 9 10.63 -5.16 -0.92
CA ALA A 9 11.34 -4.65 -2.09
C ALA A 9 11.68 -3.16 -1.92
N LEU A 10 10.76 -2.40 -1.33
CA LEU A 10 10.96 -1.02 -0.93
C LEU A 10 11.16 -0.89 0.59
N SER A 11 11.91 0.12 0.99
CA SER A 11 12.07 0.50 2.40
C SER A 11 10.80 1.14 2.96
N TYR A 12 10.69 1.17 4.29
CA TYR A 12 9.53 1.72 4.99
C TYR A 12 9.32 3.20 4.60
N ASN A 13 10.41 3.97 4.61
CA ASN A 13 10.38 5.39 4.24
C ASN A 13 9.95 5.60 2.78
N ALA A 14 10.36 4.71 1.86
CA ALA A 14 9.94 4.81 0.47
C ALA A 14 8.43 4.57 0.33
N LYS A 15 7.88 3.55 0.99
CA LYS A 15 6.43 3.26 0.99
C LYS A 15 5.62 4.43 1.55
N VAL A 16 6.06 4.98 2.68
CA VAL A 16 5.42 6.15 3.32
C VAL A 16 5.50 7.40 2.41
N ALA A 17 6.64 7.62 1.75
CA ALA A 17 6.79 8.75 0.83
C ALA A 17 5.87 8.63 -0.40
N LEU A 18 5.70 7.42 -0.94
CA LEU A 18 4.78 7.16 -2.05
C LEU A 18 3.31 7.39 -1.64
N ALA A 19 2.91 6.92 -0.46
CA ALA A 19 1.58 7.18 0.10
C ALA A 19 1.30 8.69 0.23
N LYS A 20 2.23 9.45 0.84
CA LYS A 20 2.16 10.91 0.96
C LYS A 20 2.08 11.61 -0.38
N GLY A 21 2.94 11.20 -1.32
CA GLY A 21 2.99 11.76 -2.67
C GLY A 21 1.67 11.56 -3.41
N ALA A 22 1.14 10.32 -3.40
CA ALA A 22 -0.15 9.99 -4.01
C ALA A 22 -1.28 10.83 -3.40
N ASN A 23 -1.33 10.94 -2.07
CA ASN A 23 -2.33 11.73 -1.36
C ASN A 23 -2.26 13.22 -1.75
N THR A 24 -1.05 13.79 -1.77
CA THR A 24 -0.83 15.22 -2.08
C THR A 24 -1.39 15.62 -3.45
N VAL A 25 -1.32 14.72 -4.45
CA VAL A 25 -1.84 14.96 -5.80
C VAL A 25 -3.26 14.40 -6.00
N GLY A 26 -3.91 13.92 -4.95
CA GLY A 26 -5.26 13.36 -5.00
C GLY A 26 -5.37 12.04 -5.76
N SER A 27 -4.29 11.27 -5.84
CA SER A 27 -4.26 9.94 -6.49
C SER A 27 -4.31 8.79 -5.46
N SER A 28 -4.19 7.56 -5.96
CA SER A 28 -4.14 6.33 -5.17
C SER A 28 -2.73 5.75 -5.07
N ASN A 29 -2.48 5.01 -3.99
CA ASN A 29 -1.30 4.20 -3.76
C ASN A 29 -1.68 2.71 -3.62
N THR A 30 -0.75 1.78 -3.90
CA THR A 30 -1.02 0.33 -3.93
C THR A 30 0.02 -0.46 -3.13
N THR A 31 -0.41 -1.42 -2.32
CA THR A 31 0.44 -2.09 -1.31
C THR A 31 1.57 -2.97 -1.87
N GLY A 32 1.40 -3.58 -3.04
CA GLY A 32 2.29 -4.68 -3.44
C GLY A 32 1.93 -6.01 -2.75
N ASP A 33 2.67 -7.07 -3.07
CA ASP A 33 2.48 -8.42 -2.50
C ASP A 33 3.10 -8.61 -1.10
N GLY A 34 3.76 -7.59 -0.57
CA GLY A 34 4.39 -7.63 0.75
C GLY A 34 3.43 -7.35 1.92
N GLY A 35 2.15 -7.16 1.63
CA GLY A 35 1.13 -6.74 2.60
C GLY A 35 1.09 -5.23 2.80
N MET A 36 0.28 -4.78 3.74
CA MET A 36 0.03 -3.37 3.99
C MET A 36 0.80 -2.87 5.20
N LEU A 37 1.49 -1.74 5.07
CA LEU A 37 2.03 -1.03 6.21
C LEU A 37 0.97 -0.10 6.80
N LYS A 38 0.82 -0.09 8.12
CA LYS A 38 -0.09 0.84 8.82
C LYS A 38 0.12 2.30 8.40
N ALA A 39 1.38 2.73 8.30
CA ALA A 39 1.71 4.09 7.88
C ALA A 39 1.36 4.36 6.41
N GLU A 40 1.39 3.35 5.54
CA GLU A 40 0.95 3.49 4.15
C GLU A 40 -0.56 3.75 4.09
N ARG A 41 -1.34 3.08 4.94
CA ARG A 41 -2.78 3.31 5.10
C ARG A 41 -3.09 4.69 5.67
N GLU A 42 -2.42 5.08 6.76
CA GLU A 42 -2.63 6.36 7.45
C GLU A 42 -2.33 7.57 6.54
N GLU A 43 -1.38 7.43 5.61
CA GLU A 43 -0.92 8.53 4.75
C GLU A 43 -1.59 8.56 3.37
N SER A 44 -2.32 7.51 2.99
CA SER A 44 -3.00 7.39 1.70
C SER A 44 -4.45 7.86 1.76
N LYS A 45 -4.85 8.73 0.82
CA LYS A 45 -6.27 9.07 0.59
C LYS A 45 -7.07 7.90 0.06
N VAL A 46 -6.50 7.18 -0.91
CA VAL A 46 -7.04 5.94 -1.47
C VAL A 46 -5.90 4.93 -1.48
N LEU A 47 -6.10 3.80 -0.83
CA LEU A 47 -5.15 2.70 -0.79
C LEU A 47 -5.77 1.45 -1.40
N ILE A 48 -5.15 0.98 -2.48
CA ILE A 48 -5.55 -0.26 -3.17
C ILE A 48 -4.72 -1.41 -2.58
N TYR A 49 -5.41 -2.43 -2.11
CA TYR A 49 -4.78 -3.65 -1.61
C TYR A 49 -4.55 -4.64 -2.75
N GLU A 50 -3.30 -5.08 -2.93
CA GLU A 50 -2.97 -6.04 -3.98
C GLU A 50 -3.04 -7.48 -3.47
N VAL A 51 -3.75 -8.34 -4.21
CA VAL A 51 -3.85 -9.78 -3.93
C VAL A 51 -3.31 -10.57 -5.11
N LEU A 52 -2.14 -11.18 -4.92
CA LEU A 52 -1.53 -12.07 -5.92
C LEU A 52 -1.87 -13.55 -5.64
N PRO A 53 -1.72 -14.45 -6.63
CA PRO A 53 -1.95 -15.89 -6.43
C PRO A 53 -1.13 -16.53 -5.31
N SER A 54 0.06 -15.99 -5.01
CA SER A 54 0.93 -16.44 -3.92
C SER A 54 0.39 -16.12 -2.53
N ARG A 55 -0.51 -15.12 -2.41
CA ARG A 55 -1.05 -14.63 -1.14
C ARG A 55 0.02 -14.21 -0.12
N TYR A 56 1.18 -13.77 -0.60
CA TYR A 56 2.17 -13.17 0.29
C TYR A 56 1.61 -11.90 0.92
N GLY A 57 1.98 -11.69 2.18
CA GLY A 57 1.58 -10.51 2.96
C GLY A 57 0.07 -10.34 3.18
N ILE A 58 -0.77 -11.31 2.77
CA ILE A 58 -2.22 -11.19 2.90
C ILE A 58 -2.61 -11.18 4.38
N ASP A 59 -3.37 -10.15 4.77
CA ASP A 59 -4.03 -10.05 6.06
C ASP A 59 -5.48 -9.60 5.82
N VAL A 60 -6.43 -10.39 6.32
CA VAL A 60 -7.87 -10.11 6.21
C VAL A 60 -8.25 -8.81 6.91
N HIS A 61 -7.59 -8.46 8.00
CA HIS A 61 -7.85 -7.22 8.72
C HIS A 61 -7.37 -6.00 7.92
N ASP A 62 -6.21 -6.12 7.26
CA ASP A 62 -5.72 -5.06 6.38
C ASP A 62 -6.60 -4.90 5.14
N LEU A 63 -7.05 -6.01 4.56
CA LEU A 63 -7.96 -6.01 3.42
C LEU A 63 -9.28 -5.31 3.74
N GLN A 64 -9.80 -5.46 4.97
CA GLN A 64 -11.04 -4.82 5.41
C GLN A 64 -10.94 -3.30 5.58
N ILE A 65 -9.72 -2.77 5.75
CA ILE A 65 -9.48 -1.32 5.93
C ILE A 65 -8.86 -0.66 4.68
N ALA A 66 -8.70 -1.41 3.60
CA ALA A 66 -8.41 -0.87 2.27
C ALA A 66 -9.66 -0.27 1.61
N ASP A 67 -9.48 0.48 0.52
CA ASP A 67 -10.57 1.15 -0.22
C ASP A 67 -11.03 0.37 -1.46
#